data_AF-A0A2C9LUH8-F1
#
_entry.id   AF-A0A2C9LUH8-F1
#
_cell.length_a   1.000
_cell.length_b   1.000
_cell.length_c   1.000
_cell.angle_alpha   90.00
_cell.angle_beta   90.00
_cell.angle_gamma   90.00
#
_symmetry.space_group_name_H-M   'P 1'
#
loop_
_entity.id
_entity.type
_entity.pdbx_description
1 polymer ?
#
loop_
_entity_poly.entity_id
_entity_poly.type
_entity_poly.pdbx_seq_one_letter_code
_entity_poly.pdbx_strand_id
1 'polypeptide(L)'
;MALHRNKSALLVCFLCFHMAVSLDWFGANNVFKCHCDSGCNLDGTCLNSGTCARGWFGLKCQHQDLTVLENTILSPNNNVLTDRDDNTCLSDTDQSITVIFNRTYVFTWLRLTVKDPPLLPGFTIQFSKTAATSSTLECLNQKYFLVDTDTLDIQCDLAEAIRTVIITGTGRTSLCSLYING
;
A
#
# COMPACT_ATOMS: atom_id res chain seq x y z
N MET A 1 53.44 36.69 47.00
CA MET A 1 52.51 35.61 47.40
C MET A 1 51.14 35.98 46.86
N ALA A 2 50.38 34.99 46.39
CA ALA A 2 49.04 35.05 45.76
C ALA A 2 48.96 35.39 44.25
N LEU A 3 49.13 34.33 43.46
CA LEU A 3 48.53 34.12 42.13
C LEU A 3 47.00 34.29 42.20
N HIS A 4 46.39 34.99 41.25
CA HIS A 4 44.97 34.78 40.92
C HIS A 4 44.81 34.49 39.41
N ARG A 5 44.60 33.21 39.12
CA ARG A 5 44.18 32.67 37.81
C ARG A 5 42.75 33.10 37.52
N ASN A 6 42.54 33.82 36.43
CA ASN A 6 41.19 34.05 35.91
C ASN A 6 40.86 32.95 34.90
N LYS A 7 39.78 32.21 35.15
CA LYS A 7 39.38 31.01 34.40
C LYS A 7 38.60 31.43 33.15
N SER A 8 39.12 31.05 31.98
CA SER A 8 38.36 31.05 30.72
C SER A 8 37.21 30.05 30.81
N ALA A 9 35.98 30.52 30.75
CA ALA A 9 34.81 29.70 30.50
C ALA A 9 34.60 29.60 28.99
N LEU A 10 34.98 28.48 28.40
CA LEU A 10 34.66 28.12 27.02
C LEU A 10 33.20 27.67 27.00
N LEU A 11 32.28 28.57 26.62
CA LEU A 11 30.88 28.24 26.42
C LEU A 11 30.74 27.52 25.07
N VAL A 12 30.90 26.19 25.06
CA VAL A 12 30.61 25.38 23.88
C VAL A 12 29.10 25.31 23.71
N CYS A 13 28.57 26.18 22.86
CA CYS A 13 27.20 26.07 22.36
C CYS A 13 27.15 24.84 21.43
N PHE A 14 26.90 23.66 22.01
CA PHE A 14 26.46 22.51 21.23
C PHE A 14 25.15 22.91 20.56
N LEU A 15 25.22 23.10 19.24
CA LEU A 15 24.08 23.22 18.36
C LEU A 15 23.11 22.07 18.66
N CYS A 16 22.10 22.34 19.48
CA CYS A 16 20.87 21.57 19.48
C CYS A 16 20.22 21.85 18.12
N PHE A 17 20.66 21.12 17.08
CA PHE A 17 19.80 20.85 15.93
C PHE A 17 18.58 20.14 16.50
N HIS A 18 17.57 20.93 16.89
CA HIS A 18 16.20 20.45 16.93
C HIS A 18 15.88 20.10 15.49
N MET A 19 16.17 18.85 15.11
CA MET A 19 15.48 18.24 14.00
C MET A 19 14.03 18.23 14.43
N ALA A 20 13.28 19.23 13.98
CA ALA A 20 11.84 19.20 13.99
C ALA A 20 11.46 17.99 13.15
N VAL A 21 11.29 16.85 13.80
CA VAL A 21 10.71 15.67 13.19
C VAL A 21 9.33 16.13 12.77
N SER A 22 9.11 16.28 11.46
CA SER A 22 7.79 16.57 10.94
C SER A 22 6.88 15.45 11.43
N LEU A 23 5.86 15.79 12.22
CA LEU A 23 4.92 14.82 12.80
C LEU A 23 4.20 13.98 11.72
N ASP A 24 4.30 14.36 10.45
CA ASP A 24 3.62 13.73 9.33
C ASP A 24 4.47 12.71 8.57
N TRP A 25 5.69 12.36 9.03
CA TRP A 25 6.55 11.39 8.34
C TRP A 25 7.10 10.33 9.28
N PHE A 26 7.24 9.10 8.79
CA PHE A 26 7.69 7.95 9.56
C PHE A 26 8.55 6.97 8.74
N GLY A 27 9.06 5.93 9.41
CA GLY A 27 9.91 4.90 8.82
C GLY A 27 11.39 5.29 8.81
N ALA A 28 12.23 4.35 8.36
CA ALA A 28 13.66 4.60 8.25
C ALA A 28 13.91 5.77 7.30
N ASN A 29 14.64 6.79 7.77
CA ASN A 29 14.91 8.03 7.03
C ASN A 29 13.67 8.86 6.64
N ASN A 30 12.54 8.73 7.36
CA ASN A 30 11.31 9.51 7.13
C ASN A 30 10.80 9.43 5.68
N VAL A 31 10.81 8.22 5.10
CA VAL A 31 10.43 8.01 3.69
C VAL A 31 8.93 7.87 3.46
N PHE A 32 8.14 7.62 4.51
CA PHE A 32 6.69 7.49 4.41
C PHE A 32 5.98 8.67 5.04
N LYS A 33 5.04 9.26 4.31
CA LYS A 33 4.16 10.30 4.82
C LYS A 33 2.92 9.67 5.48
N CYS A 34 2.40 10.33 6.51
CA CYS A 34 1.19 9.95 7.21
C CYS A 34 -0.05 10.15 6.33
N HIS A 35 -0.82 9.08 6.15
CA HIS A 35 -2.08 9.10 5.39
C HIS A 35 -3.24 8.44 6.14
N CYS A 36 -3.23 8.55 7.47
CA CYS A 36 -4.37 8.17 8.30
C CYS A 36 -5.40 9.30 8.35
N ASP A 37 -6.69 8.98 8.37
CA ASP A 37 -7.77 9.99 8.48
C ASP A 37 -7.69 10.81 9.79
N SER A 38 -7.18 10.20 10.86
CA SER A 38 -7.04 10.79 12.20
C SER A 38 -5.61 11.23 12.56
N GLY A 39 -4.68 11.23 11.59
CA GLY A 39 -3.24 11.38 11.85
C GLY A 39 -2.60 10.10 12.43
N CYS A 40 -1.29 10.12 12.63
CA CYS A 40 -0.52 8.96 13.08
C CYS A 40 0.54 9.32 14.11
N ASN A 41 0.98 8.30 14.85
CA ASN A 41 2.13 8.35 15.74
C ASN A 41 3.45 8.47 14.95
N LEU A 42 4.56 8.73 15.65
CA LEU A 42 5.90 8.83 15.07
C LEU A 42 6.35 7.55 14.33
N ASP A 43 5.76 6.40 14.67
CA ASP A 43 6.06 5.14 14.00
C ASP A 43 5.17 4.89 12.77
N GLY A 44 4.21 5.77 12.49
CA GLY A 44 3.22 5.67 11.40
C GLY A 44 1.91 4.99 11.77
N THR A 45 1.76 4.49 13.00
CA THR A 45 0.50 3.85 13.43
C THR A 45 -0.62 4.88 13.55
N CYS A 46 -1.77 4.63 12.91
CA CYS A 46 -2.91 5.55 12.94
C CYS A 46 -3.45 5.76 14.36
N LEU A 47 -3.80 7.00 14.69
CA LEU A 47 -4.37 7.35 16.00
C LEU A 47 -5.82 6.88 16.13
N ASN A 48 -6.25 6.54 17.35
CA ASN A 48 -7.63 6.16 17.67
C ASN A 48 -8.18 4.99 16.85
N SER A 49 -7.34 4.00 16.52
CA SER A 49 -7.69 2.92 15.60
C SER A 49 -8.17 3.44 14.24
N GLY A 50 -7.61 4.57 13.81
CA GLY A 50 -8.00 5.26 12.59
C GLY A 50 -7.77 4.43 11.33
N THR A 51 -8.59 4.70 10.32
CA THR A 51 -8.47 4.11 8.99
C THR A 51 -7.54 4.92 8.11
N CYS A 52 -7.06 4.30 7.04
CA CYS A 52 -6.35 5.02 5.98
C CYS A 52 -7.27 6.00 5.29
N ALA A 53 -6.76 7.17 4.97
CA ALA A 53 -7.44 8.13 4.13
C ALA A 53 -7.75 7.53 2.76
N ARG A 54 -8.78 8.06 2.09
CA ARG A 54 -9.18 7.57 0.77
C ARG A 54 -7.99 7.61 -0.20
N GLY A 55 -7.77 6.50 -0.91
CA GLY A 55 -6.65 6.33 -1.83
C GLY A 55 -5.34 5.88 -1.17
N TRP A 56 -5.40 5.43 0.08
CA TRP A 56 -4.25 4.88 0.81
C TRP A 56 -4.61 3.57 1.50
N PHE A 57 -3.64 2.67 1.59
CA PHE A 57 -3.77 1.37 2.24
C PHE A 57 -2.43 0.89 2.83
N GLY A 58 -2.43 -0.31 3.40
CA GLY A 58 -1.29 -0.91 4.08
C GLY A 58 -1.37 -0.76 5.59
N LEU A 59 -0.54 -1.51 6.33
CA LEU A 59 -0.56 -1.58 7.80
C LEU A 59 -0.48 -0.19 8.48
N LYS A 60 0.20 0.77 7.85
CA LYS A 60 0.40 2.15 8.33
C LYS A 60 -0.03 3.19 7.30
N CYS A 61 -0.92 2.81 6.39
CA CYS A 61 -1.42 3.66 5.31
C CYS A 61 -0.31 4.23 4.42
N GLN A 62 0.78 3.49 4.24
CA GLN A 62 1.97 3.94 3.55
C GLN A 62 1.92 3.74 2.03
N HIS A 63 0.92 3.01 1.52
CA HIS A 63 0.81 2.65 0.11
C HIS A 63 -0.33 3.42 -0.54
N GLN A 64 -0.07 4.02 -1.71
CA GLN A 64 -1.09 4.70 -2.49
C GLN A 64 -1.88 3.65 -3.27
N ASP A 65 -3.21 3.71 -3.16
CA ASP A 65 -4.08 2.83 -3.92
C ASP A 65 -4.30 3.37 -5.34
N LEU A 66 -3.70 2.68 -6.31
CA LEU A 66 -3.78 2.98 -7.73
C LEU A 66 -5.16 2.69 -8.33
N THR A 67 -5.98 1.85 -7.68
CA THR A 67 -7.29 1.43 -8.20
C THR A 67 -8.30 2.58 -8.21
N VAL A 68 -8.15 3.57 -7.33
CA VAL A 68 -9.03 4.74 -7.21
C VAL A 68 -8.49 6.00 -7.88
N LEU A 69 -7.36 5.91 -8.59
CA LEU A 69 -6.83 7.04 -9.35
C LEU A 69 -7.72 7.38 -10.55
N GLU A 70 -7.71 8.65 -10.93
CA GLU A 70 -8.47 9.13 -12.08
C GLU A 70 -8.04 8.41 -13.37
N ASN A 71 -9.03 7.96 -14.14
CA ASN A 71 -8.85 7.21 -15.39
C ASN A 71 -8.23 5.80 -15.23
N THR A 72 -8.20 5.24 -14.01
CA THR A 72 -8.04 3.79 -13.83
C THR A 72 -9.35 3.09 -14.19
N ILE A 73 -9.27 2.02 -14.99
CA ILE A 73 -10.42 1.24 -15.43
C ILE A 73 -10.38 -0.11 -14.72
N LEU A 74 -11.47 -0.44 -14.03
CA LEU A 74 -11.70 -1.75 -13.42
C LEU A 74 -12.73 -2.52 -14.27
N SER A 75 -12.39 -3.74 -14.69
CA SER A 75 -13.26 -4.62 -15.46
C SER A 75 -13.40 -5.98 -14.75
N PRO A 76 -14.62 -6.49 -14.49
CA PRO A 76 -15.90 -5.82 -14.70
C PRO A 76 -16.00 -4.52 -13.90
N ASN A 77 -16.75 -3.53 -14.42
CA ASN A 77 -16.94 -2.26 -13.74
C ASN A 77 -17.72 -2.51 -12.45
N ASN A 78 -17.00 -2.65 -11.35
CA ASN A 78 -17.56 -2.98 -10.06
C ASN A 78 -16.95 -2.09 -8.97
N ASN A 79 -17.71 -1.07 -8.57
CA ASN A 79 -17.30 -0.14 -7.54
C ASN A 79 -17.12 -0.82 -6.17
N VAL A 80 -17.74 -1.99 -5.95
CA VAL A 80 -17.66 -2.76 -4.69
C VAL A 80 -16.21 -3.03 -4.29
N LEU A 81 -15.33 -3.37 -5.24
CA LEU A 81 -13.92 -3.67 -4.92
C LEU A 81 -13.12 -2.49 -4.38
N THR A 82 -13.66 -1.27 -4.50
CA THR A 82 -12.96 -0.01 -4.21
C THR A 82 -13.79 0.95 -3.35
N ASP A 83 -14.92 0.48 -2.81
CA ASP A 83 -15.82 1.31 -2.00
C ASP A 83 -15.37 1.47 -0.53
N ARG A 84 -14.31 0.74 -0.15
CA ARG A 84 -13.70 0.70 1.18
C ARG A 84 -14.59 0.02 2.23
N ASP A 85 -15.50 -0.86 1.82
CA ASP A 85 -16.26 -1.72 2.71
C ASP A 85 -15.93 -3.19 2.45
N ASP A 86 -15.05 -3.74 3.30
CA ASP A 86 -14.60 -5.13 3.25
C ASP A 86 -15.74 -6.17 3.45
N ASN A 87 -16.97 -5.73 3.76
CA ASN A 87 -18.15 -6.60 3.86
C ASN A 87 -18.97 -6.67 2.57
N THR A 88 -18.69 -5.80 1.60
CA THR A 88 -19.35 -5.81 0.30
C THR A 88 -18.47 -6.56 -0.69
N CYS A 89 -19.03 -7.58 -1.36
CA CYS A 89 -18.23 -8.49 -2.17
C CYS A 89 -18.85 -8.70 -3.55
N LEU A 90 -18.01 -9.13 -4.50
CA LEU A 90 -18.47 -9.49 -5.83
C LEU A 90 -19.56 -10.57 -5.73
N SER A 91 -20.69 -10.35 -6.38
CA SER A 91 -21.68 -11.39 -6.62
C SER A 91 -21.17 -12.29 -7.76
N ASP A 92 -21.03 -13.59 -7.52
CA ASP A 92 -20.55 -14.64 -8.45
C ASP A 92 -20.39 -14.20 -9.92
N THR A 93 -19.17 -13.78 -10.27
CA THR A 93 -18.79 -13.58 -11.67
C THR A 93 -17.63 -14.49 -12.04
N ASP A 94 -17.80 -15.26 -13.12
CA ASP A 94 -16.75 -16.09 -13.71
C ASP A 94 -15.68 -15.26 -14.46
N GLN A 95 -15.79 -13.94 -14.44
CA GLN A 95 -14.94 -13.03 -15.23
C GLN A 95 -13.66 -12.63 -14.50
N SER A 96 -12.52 -12.67 -15.18
CA SER A 96 -11.26 -12.10 -14.69
C SER A 96 -11.43 -10.64 -14.24
N ILE A 97 -10.81 -10.26 -13.12
CA ILE A 97 -10.70 -8.86 -12.75
C ILE A 97 -9.50 -8.29 -13.49
N THR A 98 -9.68 -7.19 -14.21
CA THR A 98 -8.63 -6.49 -14.93
C THR A 98 -8.60 -5.05 -14.47
N VAL A 99 -7.46 -4.58 -14.00
CA VAL A 99 -7.20 -3.18 -13.65
C VAL A 99 -6.28 -2.60 -14.71
N ILE A 100 -6.75 -1.59 -15.45
CA ILE A 100 -5.97 -0.88 -16.46
C ILE A 100 -5.68 0.52 -15.95
N PHE A 101 -4.41 0.83 -15.76
CA PHE A 101 -3.95 2.13 -15.28
C PHE A 101 -3.84 3.17 -16.40
N ASN A 102 -3.97 4.44 -16.01
CA ASN A 102 -3.83 5.58 -16.92
C ASN A 102 -2.39 5.77 -17.45
N ARG A 103 -1.39 5.30 -16.70
CA ARG A 103 0.04 5.27 -17.05
C ARG A 103 0.69 3.99 -16.52
N THR A 104 1.99 3.83 -16.78
CA THR A 104 2.74 2.67 -16.28
C THR A 104 3.27 2.90 -14.86
N TYR A 105 3.25 1.85 -14.03
CA TYR A 105 3.71 1.83 -12.63
C TYR A 105 4.63 0.64 -12.38
N VAL A 106 5.56 0.75 -11.43
CA VAL A 106 6.42 -0.38 -11.03
C VAL A 106 5.74 -1.07 -9.87
N PHE A 107 5.08 -2.20 -10.14
CA PHE A 107 4.31 -2.94 -9.14
C PHE A 107 5.12 -3.20 -7.86
N THR A 108 4.48 -3.04 -6.70
CA THR A 108 5.11 -3.33 -5.40
C THR A 108 4.24 -4.18 -4.50
N TRP A 109 2.95 -3.84 -4.37
CA TRP A 109 2.02 -4.50 -3.44
C TRP A 109 0.63 -4.62 -4.04
N LEU A 110 -0.03 -5.72 -3.72
CA LEU A 110 -1.45 -5.95 -3.95
C LEU A 110 -2.07 -6.46 -2.64
N ARG A 111 -3.18 -5.88 -2.22
CA ARG A 111 -3.96 -6.33 -1.06
C ARG A 111 -5.33 -6.80 -1.53
N LEU A 112 -5.75 -7.95 -1.02
CA LEU A 112 -7.07 -8.53 -1.25
C LEU A 112 -7.72 -8.82 0.09
N THR A 113 -9.01 -8.54 0.20
CA THR A 113 -9.85 -9.01 1.32
C THR A 113 -10.97 -9.85 0.77
N VAL A 114 -11.22 -11.02 1.37
CA VAL A 114 -12.24 -11.97 0.91
C VAL A 114 -13.26 -12.29 1.99
N LYS A 115 -14.47 -12.64 1.57
CA LYS A 115 -15.51 -13.14 2.47
C LYS A 115 -15.21 -14.54 3.01
N ASP A 116 -14.51 -15.36 2.23
CA ASP A 116 -14.26 -16.77 2.53
C ASP A 116 -12.75 -17.03 2.59
N PRO A 117 -12.12 -16.95 3.79
CA PRO A 117 -10.68 -17.09 3.99
C PRO A 117 -9.99 -18.30 3.35
N PRO A 118 -10.58 -19.52 3.33
CA PRO A 118 -10.00 -20.67 2.64
C PRO A 118 -9.74 -20.43 1.14
N LEU A 119 -10.35 -19.42 0.53
CA LEU A 119 -10.16 -19.07 -0.87
C LEU A 119 -9.00 -18.09 -1.13
N LEU A 120 -8.35 -17.56 -0.08
CA LEU A 120 -7.18 -16.67 -0.20
C LEU A 120 -6.02 -17.24 -1.05
N PRO A 121 -5.70 -18.54 -1.02
CA PRO A 121 -4.65 -19.09 -1.89
C PRO A 121 -5.06 -19.19 -3.37
N GLY A 122 -6.34 -18.99 -3.68
CA GLY A 122 -6.93 -19.24 -5.00
C GLY A 122 -6.74 -18.11 -6.01
N PHE A 123 -5.90 -17.11 -5.75
CA PHE A 123 -5.66 -15.98 -6.66
C PHE A 123 -4.41 -16.19 -7.51
N THR A 124 -4.53 -15.90 -8.80
CA THR A 124 -3.42 -15.83 -9.75
C THR A 124 -3.32 -14.42 -10.31
N ILE A 125 -2.11 -13.84 -10.27
CA ILE A 125 -1.83 -12.46 -10.65
C ILE A 125 -0.90 -12.46 -11.85
N GLN A 126 -1.33 -11.77 -12.90
CA GLN A 126 -0.56 -11.53 -14.11
C GLN A 126 -0.53 -10.03 -14.42
N PHE A 127 0.47 -9.61 -15.18
CA PHE A 127 0.67 -8.22 -15.54
C PHE A 127 0.79 -8.03 -17.05
N SER A 128 0.50 -6.84 -17.56
CA SER A 128 0.85 -6.47 -18.95
C SER A 128 1.45 -5.08 -19.00
N LYS A 129 2.42 -4.89 -19.89
CA LYS A 129 3.06 -3.58 -20.17
C LYS A 129 2.14 -2.62 -20.92
N THR A 130 1.06 -3.14 -21.50
CA THR A 130 0.11 -2.36 -22.29
C THR A 130 -1.30 -2.50 -21.74
N ALA A 131 -2.24 -1.70 -22.25
CA ALA A 131 -3.66 -1.86 -21.93
C ALA A 131 -4.27 -3.15 -22.54
N ALA A 132 -3.61 -3.73 -23.55
CA ALA A 132 -4.01 -5.01 -24.12
C ALA A 132 -3.48 -6.16 -23.26
N THR A 133 -4.29 -7.21 -23.12
CA THR A 133 -3.99 -8.41 -22.32
C THR A 133 -3.32 -9.53 -23.14
N SER A 134 -2.86 -9.24 -24.36
CA SER A 134 -2.33 -10.25 -25.30
C SER A 134 -0.94 -10.79 -24.94
N SER A 135 -0.17 -10.07 -24.12
CA SER A 135 1.14 -10.51 -23.63
C SER A 135 1.22 -10.22 -22.14
N THR A 136 1.28 -11.29 -21.35
CA THR A 136 1.30 -11.22 -19.90
C THR A 136 2.68 -11.55 -19.33
N LEU A 137 2.97 -10.99 -18.16
CA LEU A 137 4.09 -11.32 -17.29
C LEU A 137 3.52 -12.00 -16.06
N GLU A 138 4.16 -13.06 -15.60
CA GLU A 138 3.76 -13.77 -14.39
C GLU A 138 4.27 -13.05 -13.12
N CYS A 139 3.55 -13.19 -12.01
CA CYS A 139 4.05 -12.80 -10.69
C CYS A 139 5.13 -13.79 -10.21
N LEU A 140 6.40 -13.49 -10.53
CA LEU A 140 7.53 -14.31 -10.11
C LEU A 140 7.84 -14.14 -8.62
N ASN A 141 8.31 -15.21 -7.98
CA ASN A 141 8.71 -15.26 -6.56
C ASN A 141 7.66 -14.67 -5.61
N GLN A 142 6.39 -15.01 -5.84
CA GLN A 142 5.26 -14.49 -5.09
C GLN A 142 5.43 -14.71 -3.58
N LYS A 143 5.33 -13.62 -2.82
CA LYS A 143 5.35 -13.62 -1.36
C LYS A 143 3.96 -13.25 -0.85
N TYR A 144 3.54 -13.99 0.16
CA TYR A 144 2.22 -13.89 0.78
C TYR A 144 2.39 -13.43 2.23
N PHE A 145 1.68 -12.39 2.61
CA PHE A 145 1.67 -11.85 3.97
C PHE A 145 0.23 -11.76 4.45
N LEU A 146 -0.15 -12.63 5.38
CA LEU A 146 -1.45 -12.54 6.04
C LEU A 146 -1.46 -11.29 6.92
N VAL A 147 -2.41 -10.40 6.64
CA VAL A 147 -2.64 -9.19 7.46
C VAL A 147 -3.51 -9.57 8.65
N ASP A 148 -4.53 -10.39 8.39
CA ASP A 148 -5.44 -10.98 9.37
C ASP A 148 -6.01 -12.30 8.80
N THR A 149 -7.21 -12.70 9.24
CA THR A 149 -7.85 -13.95 8.81
C THR A 149 -8.38 -13.92 7.39
N ASP A 150 -8.77 -12.76 6.86
CA ASP A 150 -9.47 -12.62 5.58
C ASP A 150 -8.75 -11.71 4.57
N THR A 151 -7.66 -11.08 5.01
CA THR A 151 -6.88 -10.13 4.22
C THR A 151 -5.47 -10.62 3.97
N LEU A 152 -5.06 -10.54 2.69
CA LEU A 152 -3.79 -11.01 2.18
C LEU A 152 -3.08 -9.93 1.39
N ASP A 153 -1.84 -9.65 1.78
CA ASP A 153 -0.89 -8.87 0.98
C ASP A 153 -0.04 -9.79 0.11
N ILE A 154 0.11 -9.41 -1.15
CA ILE A 154 0.86 -10.12 -2.17
C ILE A 154 1.94 -9.19 -2.72
N GLN A 155 3.16 -9.71 -2.77
CA GLN A 155 4.30 -9.07 -3.42
C GLN A 155 4.90 -10.00 -4.48
N CYS A 156 5.34 -9.43 -5.60
CA CYS A 156 6.01 -10.12 -6.69
C CYS A 156 7.36 -9.46 -6.95
N ASP A 157 8.34 -10.24 -7.42
CA ASP A 157 9.59 -9.68 -7.93
C ASP A 157 9.37 -9.24 -9.39
N LEU A 158 8.95 -7.98 -9.59
CA LEU A 158 8.70 -7.39 -10.91
C LEU A 158 9.45 -6.06 -11.03
N ALA A 159 10.40 -5.99 -11.97
CA ALA A 159 11.19 -4.77 -12.19
C ALA A 159 10.60 -3.88 -13.29
N GLU A 160 9.74 -4.45 -14.13
CA GLU A 160 9.13 -3.78 -15.26
C GLU A 160 7.98 -2.87 -14.85
N ALA A 161 7.89 -1.71 -15.51
CA ALA A 161 6.70 -0.88 -15.41
C ALA A 161 5.53 -1.54 -16.18
N ILE A 162 4.39 -1.67 -15.52
CA ILE A 162 3.18 -2.31 -16.04
C ILE A 162 2.03 -1.33 -16.13
N ARG A 163 1.11 -1.60 -17.05
CA ARG A 163 -0.10 -0.80 -17.25
C ARG A 163 -1.36 -1.55 -16.84
N THR A 164 -1.30 -2.87 -16.80
CA THR A 164 -2.47 -3.71 -16.52
C THR A 164 -2.12 -4.76 -15.49
N VAL A 165 -3.02 -4.97 -14.53
CA VAL A 165 -3.02 -6.10 -13.58
C VAL A 165 -4.23 -6.97 -13.89
N ILE A 166 -4.02 -8.27 -13.99
CA ILE A 166 -5.05 -9.27 -14.30
C ILE A 166 -5.09 -10.24 -13.13
N ILE A 167 -6.26 -10.38 -12.52
CA ILE A 167 -6.50 -11.24 -11.37
C ILE A 167 -7.52 -12.30 -11.75
N THR A 168 -7.12 -13.55 -11.57
CA THR A 168 -7.91 -14.74 -11.89
C THR A 168 -7.88 -15.75 -10.74
N GLY A 169 -8.59 -16.86 -10.91
CA GLY A 169 -8.62 -17.95 -9.96
C GLY A 169 -9.90 -18.01 -9.11
N THR A 170 -9.97 -19.01 -8.24
CA THR A 170 -11.19 -19.40 -7.52
C THR A 170 -11.54 -18.44 -6.38
N GLY A 171 -10.58 -17.71 -5.82
CA GLY A 171 -10.83 -16.76 -4.73
C GLY A 171 -11.60 -15.51 -5.13
N ARG A 172 -11.75 -15.27 -6.44
CA ARG A 172 -12.44 -14.09 -6.95
C ARG A 172 -13.91 -14.00 -6.53
N THR A 173 -14.61 -15.12 -6.41
CA THR A 173 -16.06 -15.12 -6.07
C THR A 173 -16.32 -14.64 -4.64
N SER A 174 -15.30 -14.66 -3.78
CA SER A 174 -15.38 -14.12 -2.43
C SER A 174 -14.69 -12.75 -2.28
N LEU A 175 -14.16 -12.15 -3.35
CA LEU A 175 -13.40 -10.90 -3.24
C LEU A 175 -14.29 -9.71 -2.85
N CYS A 176 -13.89 -9.01 -1.80
CA CYS A 176 -14.58 -7.86 -1.24
C CYS A 176 -13.84 -6.55 -1.55
N SER A 177 -12.54 -6.51 -1.26
CA SER A 177 -11.72 -5.31 -1.50
C SER A 177 -10.45 -5.63 -2.27
N LEU A 178 -10.02 -4.70 -3.13
CA LEU A 178 -8.79 -4.77 -3.91
C LEU A 178 -8.02 -3.45 -3.83
N TYR A 179 -6.75 -3.52 -3.44
CA TYR A 179 -5.85 -2.37 -3.43
C TYR A 179 -4.55 -2.71 -4.15
N ILE A 180 -3.99 -1.77 -4.91
CA ILE A 180 -2.75 -1.98 -5.68
C ILE A 180 -1.83 -0.77 -5.54
N ASN A 181 -0.53 -0.99 -5.31
CA ASN A 181 0.50 0.05 -5.25
C ASN A 181 1.63 -0.22 -6.26
N GLY A 182 2.27 0.85 -6.75
CA GLY A 182 3.44 0.79 -7.64
C GLY A 182 3.96 2.14 -8.09
#